data_AF-A0A9K3II12-F1
#
_entry.id   AF-A0A9K3II12-F1
#
_cell.length_a   1.000
_cell.length_b   1.000
_cell.length_c   1.000
_cell.angle_alpha   90.00
_cell.angle_beta   90.00
_cell.angle_gamma   90.00
#
_symmetry.space_group_name_H-M   'P 1'
#
loop_
_entity.id
_entity.type
_entity.pdbx_description
1 polymer ?
#
loop_
_entity_poly.entity_id
_entity_poly.type
_entity_poly.pdbx_seq_one_letter_code
_entity_poly.pdbx_strand_id
1 'polypeptide(L)'
;MLLDRTGHSTHSTITLKISSGRGKDADKGHNVPCAIDAESTTGTVAEKMAEFLRDSRIAKALSDKTVVYESHVRAFWNTARYEEADKTIHAVVRKKDENDKDIDVEVVFGVEDVRRVLELQDSDNDPTIMSERLAKGLWCRLGFTSHINGKMFKRSFSKAYRYLMHCLVHSLSHRKGAYDEVSDYIMNIVVSLVLNRKYNISQVIF
;
A
#
# COMPACT_ATOMS: atom_id res chain seq x y z
N MET A 1 -26.59 -29.06 12.77
CA MET A 1 -26.38 -30.46 13.17
C MET A 1 -27.43 -31.30 12.44
N LEU A 2 -27.06 -31.90 11.30
CA LEU A 2 -27.87 -32.84 10.52
C LEU A 2 -26.89 -33.91 10.01
N LEU A 3 -27.11 -35.16 10.42
CA LEU A 3 -26.27 -36.33 10.12
C LEU A 3 -26.95 -37.16 9.01
N ASP A 4 -26.17 -37.61 8.02
CA ASP A 4 -26.56 -38.63 7.05
C ASP A 4 -26.01 -40.02 7.46
N ARG A 5 -26.71 -41.08 7.05
CA ARG A 5 -26.85 -42.43 7.62
C ARG A 5 -25.77 -43.46 7.26
N THR A 6 -24.52 -43.08 7.03
CA THR A 6 -23.47 -44.07 6.64
C THR A 6 -22.18 -44.05 7.44
N GLY A 7 -22.13 -43.39 8.60
CA GLY A 7 -21.14 -43.70 9.64
C GLY A 7 -19.65 -43.64 9.25
N HIS A 8 -19.30 -42.95 8.16
CA HIS A 8 -17.92 -42.77 7.73
C HIS A 8 -17.52 -41.30 7.90
N SER A 9 -16.55 -41.06 8.81
CA SER A 9 -15.88 -39.77 8.93
C SER A 9 -15.01 -39.54 7.69
N THR A 10 -15.45 -38.69 6.78
CA THR A 10 -14.59 -38.15 5.73
C THR A 10 -13.77 -37.00 6.31
N HIS A 11 -12.60 -37.31 6.87
CA HIS A 11 -11.58 -36.30 7.11
C HIS A 11 -10.95 -35.94 5.76
N SER A 12 -11.48 -34.91 5.09
CA SER A 12 -10.76 -34.20 4.04
C SER A 12 -9.67 -33.34 4.68
N THR A 13 -8.52 -33.96 4.97
CA THR A 13 -7.30 -33.25 5.31
C THR A 13 -6.87 -32.44 4.10
N ILE A 14 -7.17 -31.15 4.08
CA ILE A 14 -6.62 -30.21 3.10
C ILE A 14 -5.17 -29.96 3.51
N THR A 15 -4.27 -30.77 2.98
CA THR A 15 -2.82 -30.57 3.09
C THR A 15 -2.44 -29.35 2.25
N LEU A 16 -2.27 -28.19 2.89
CA LEU A 16 -1.66 -27.02 2.25
C LEU A 16 -0.21 -27.37 1.88
N LYS A 17 0.05 -27.52 0.58
CA LYS A 17 1.41 -27.66 0.03
C LYS A 17 2.16 -26.34 0.29
N ILE A 18 3.02 -26.34 1.30
CA ILE A 18 4.06 -25.31 1.44
C ILE A 18 5.13 -25.64 0.39
N SER A 19 5.10 -24.95 -0.75
CA SER A 19 6.17 -25.04 -1.73
C SER A 19 7.37 -24.24 -1.25
N SER A 20 8.39 -24.93 -0.75
CA SER A 20 9.75 -24.41 -0.62
C SER A 20 10.28 -24.01 -2.01
N GLY A 21 10.50 -22.71 -2.24
CA GLY A 21 11.02 -22.19 -3.51
C GLY A 21 11.67 -20.82 -3.35
N ARG A 22 12.92 -20.71 -3.81
CA ARG A 22 13.75 -19.50 -3.84
C ARG A 22 13.00 -18.29 -4.38
N GLY A 23 13.22 -17.13 -3.74
CA GLY A 23 12.63 -15.83 -4.06
C GLY A 23 12.42 -15.57 -5.54
N LYS A 24 11.16 -15.64 -5.94
CA LYS A 24 10.60 -15.02 -7.13
C LYS A 24 9.29 -14.40 -6.69
N ASP A 25 9.20 -13.08 -6.80
CA ASP A 25 7.97 -12.33 -6.54
C ASP A 25 6.83 -12.97 -7.34
N ALA A 26 5.91 -13.62 -6.62
CA ALA A 26 4.79 -14.35 -7.22
C ALA A 26 3.72 -13.40 -7.78
N ASP A 27 3.80 -12.11 -7.42
CA ASP A 27 2.84 -11.10 -7.81
C ASP A 27 3.54 -9.94 -8.51
N LYS A 28 3.31 -9.82 -9.83
CA LYS A 28 3.78 -8.68 -10.63
C LYS A 28 2.78 -7.52 -10.57
N GLY A 29 1.83 -7.57 -9.64
CA GLY A 29 0.79 -6.58 -9.46
C GLY A 29 1.29 -5.22 -8.95
N HIS A 30 0.38 -4.26 -8.96
CA HIS A 30 0.54 -2.96 -8.32
C HIS A 30 -0.16 -2.95 -6.97
N ASN A 31 0.22 -2.02 -6.09
CA ASN A 31 -0.34 -1.89 -4.75
C ASN A 31 -0.26 -3.22 -3.97
N VAL A 32 0.90 -3.88 -4.10
CA VAL A 32 1.14 -5.17 -3.46
C VAL A 32 1.59 -4.92 -2.03
N PRO A 33 1.03 -5.64 -1.04
CA PRO A 33 1.48 -5.57 0.33
C PRO A 33 2.92 -6.04 0.42
N CYS A 34 3.76 -5.24 1.08
CA CYS A 34 5.15 -5.56 1.31
C CYS A 34 5.29 -6.57 2.45
N ALA A 35 6.14 -7.59 2.22
CA ALA A 35 6.63 -8.45 3.28
C ALA A 35 7.65 -7.65 4.13
N ILE A 36 7.12 -6.91 5.09
CA ILE A 36 7.88 -6.20 6.13
C ILE A 36 7.85 -6.96 7.45
N ASP A 37 7.35 -8.19 7.50
CA ASP A 37 7.25 -9.02 8.71
C ASP A 37 8.62 -9.57 9.14
N ALA A 38 8.72 -10.02 10.39
CA ALA A 38 9.97 -10.53 10.95
C ALA A 38 10.41 -11.85 10.28
N GLU A 39 9.46 -12.71 9.89
CA GLU A 39 9.75 -14.02 9.29
C GLU A 39 10.51 -13.87 7.95
N SER A 40 10.11 -12.90 7.13
CA SER A 40 10.72 -12.65 5.82
C SER A 40 12.00 -11.80 5.88
N THR A 41 12.24 -11.06 6.98
CA THR A 41 13.29 -10.03 7.03
C THR A 41 14.42 -10.30 8.03
N THR A 42 14.21 -11.13 9.06
CA THR A 42 15.24 -11.43 10.07
C THR A 42 16.50 -12.04 9.46
N GLY A 43 17.68 -11.55 9.88
CA GLY A 43 18.99 -12.01 9.39
C GLY A 43 19.35 -11.51 7.98
N THR A 44 18.50 -10.69 7.35
CA THR A 44 18.77 -10.08 6.05
C THR A 44 19.31 -8.65 6.19
N VAL A 45 19.86 -8.13 5.09
CA VAL A 45 20.26 -6.70 5.02
C VAL A 45 19.09 -5.71 5.15
N ALA A 46 17.84 -6.20 5.07
CA ALA A 46 16.63 -5.41 5.16
C ALA A 46 16.03 -5.36 6.58
N GLU A 47 16.46 -6.21 7.50
CA GLU A 47 15.86 -6.39 8.84
C GLU A 47 15.57 -5.07 9.57
N LYS A 48 16.61 -4.25 9.76
CA LYS A 48 16.48 -2.95 10.44
C LYS A 48 15.57 -1.97 9.72
N MET A 49 15.54 -2.03 8.38
CA MET A 49 14.67 -1.16 7.59
C MET A 49 13.22 -1.63 7.63
N ALA A 50 13.01 -2.95 7.66
CA ALA A 50 11.69 -3.53 7.84
C ALA A 50 11.13 -3.21 9.23
N GLU A 51 11.96 -3.28 10.28
CA GLU A 51 11.61 -2.82 11.63
C GLU A 51 11.20 -1.35 11.64
N PHE A 52 12.03 -0.47 11.05
CA PHE A 52 11.68 0.94 10.88
C PHE A 52 10.33 1.15 10.17
N LEU A 53 10.04 0.38 9.12
CA LEU A 53 8.78 0.48 8.38
C LEU A 53 7.57 -0.02 9.19
N ARG A 54 7.73 -1.10 9.97
CA ARG A 54 6.68 -1.62 10.87
C ARG A 54 6.33 -0.62 11.96
N ASP A 55 7.30 0.14 12.46
CA ASP A 55 7.07 1.16 13.50
C ASP A 55 6.61 2.50 12.92
N SER A 56 6.56 2.61 11.59
CA SER A 56 6.20 3.86 10.91
C SER A 56 4.69 4.05 10.79
N ARG A 57 4.27 5.31 10.63
CA ARG A 57 2.87 5.68 10.37
C ARG A 57 2.29 5.18 9.03
N ILE A 58 3.08 4.50 8.20
CA ILE A 58 2.60 3.90 6.96
C ILE A 58 2.58 2.37 7.01
N ALA A 59 2.89 1.76 8.17
CA ALA A 59 3.00 0.31 8.31
C ALA A 59 1.76 -0.41 7.79
N LYS A 60 0.56 0.02 8.22
CA LYS A 60 -0.71 -0.55 7.76
C LYS A 60 -0.88 -0.41 6.26
N ALA A 61 -0.62 0.77 5.69
CA ALA A 61 -0.70 1.00 4.25
C ALA A 61 0.26 0.11 3.43
N LEU A 62 1.39 -0.29 4.01
CA LEU A 62 2.36 -1.18 3.37
C LEU A 62 2.02 -2.66 3.52
N SER A 63 1.43 -3.08 4.64
CA SER A 63 1.28 -4.51 4.96
C SER A 63 -0.14 -5.05 4.84
N ASP A 64 -1.16 -4.19 4.76
CA ASP A 64 -2.55 -4.63 4.79
C ASP A 64 -2.91 -5.51 3.58
N LYS A 65 -3.57 -6.64 3.87
CA LYS A 65 -3.96 -7.66 2.89
C LYS A 65 -5.48 -7.77 2.86
N THR A 66 -6.15 -6.65 2.63
CA THR A 66 -7.60 -6.65 2.47
C THR A 66 -7.99 -7.46 1.24
N VAL A 67 -8.77 -8.52 1.43
CA VAL A 67 -9.29 -9.35 0.34
C VAL A 67 -10.44 -8.60 -0.32
N VAL A 68 -10.26 -8.23 -1.59
CA VAL A 68 -11.28 -7.52 -2.37
C VAL A 68 -11.70 -8.38 -3.56
N TYR A 69 -13.01 -8.53 -3.75
CA TYR A 69 -13.56 -9.21 -4.91
C TYR A 69 -13.56 -8.28 -6.12
N GLU A 70 -13.06 -8.77 -7.25
CA GLU A 70 -13.03 -8.01 -8.52
C GLU A 70 -14.43 -7.50 -8.91
N SER A 71 -15.48 -8.28 -8.66
CA SER A 71 -16.86 -7.88 -8.92
C SER A 71 -17.28 -6.62 -8.16
N HIS A 72 -16.84 -6.47 -6.91
CA HIS A 72 -17.15 -5.31 -6.08
C HIS A 72 -16.37 -4.08 -6.56
N VAL A 73 -15.09 -4.25 -6.91
CA VAL A 73 -14.26 -3.18 -7.47
C VAL A 73 -14.87 -2.67 -8.78
N ARG A 74 -15.26 -3.56 -9.68
CA ARG A 74 -15.91 -3.19 -10.94
C ARG A 74 -17.25 -2.50 -10.70
N ALA A 75 -18.09 -3.04 -9.82
CA ALA A 75 -19.38 -2.44 -9.50
C ALA A 75 -19.24 -1.02 -8.95
N PHE A 76 -18.27 -0.80 -8.06
CA PHE A 76 -17.93 0.52 -7.51
C PHE A 76 -17.49 1.47 -8.62
N TRP A 77 -16.47 1.12 -9.41
CA TRP A 77 -15.92 2.03 -10.43
C TRP A 77 -16.87 2.30 -11.60
N ASN A 78 -17.86 1.44 -11.85
CA ASN A 78 -18.88 1.68 -12.87
C ASN A 78 -19.85 2.82 -12.52
N THR A 79 -20.02 3.13 -11.24
CA THR A 79 -20.93 4.18 -10.76
C THR A 79 -20.21 5.33 -10.07
N ALA A 80 -18.92 5.17 -9.80
CA ALA A 80 -18.08 6.17 -9.18
C ALA A 80 -18.01 7.45 -10.02
N ARG A 81 -18.26 8.58 -9.36
CA ARG A 81 -18.10 9.93 -9.89
C ARG A 81 -17.37 10.78 -8.86
N TYR A 82 -16.49 11.65 -9.32
CA TYR A 82 -15.83 12.63 -8.46
C TYR A 82 -16.63 13.93 -8.47
N GLU A 83 -16.91 14.45 -7.28
CA GLU A 83 -17.62 15.71 -7.08
C GLU A 83 -16.63 16.79 -6.62
N GLU A 84 -16.49 17.85 -7.40
CA GLU A 84 -15.52 18.92 -7.11
C GLU A 84 -15.98 19.81 -5.94
N ALA A 85 -17.30 19.92 -5.74
CA ALA A 85 -17.87 20.80 -4.73
C ALA A 85 -17.48 20.41 -3.29
N ASP A 86 -17.43 19.12 -3.00
CA ASP A 86 -17.02 18.57 -1.69
C ASP A 86 -15.69 17.80 -1.74
N LYS A 87 -15.12 17.62 -2.94
CA LYS A 87 -13.85 16.89 -3.18
C LYS A 87 -13.92 15.44 -2.74
N THR A 88 -15.07 14.80 -2.96
CA THR A 88 -15.28 13.38 -2.62
C THR A 88 -15.63 12.53 -3.84
N ILE A 89 -15.46 11.22 -3.70
CA ILE A 89 -15.94 10.24 -4.68
C ILE A 89 -17.27 9.69 -4.19
N HIS A 90 -18.30 9.83 -5.01
CA HIS A 90 -19.60 9.21 -4.81
C HIS A 90 -19.72 7.97 -5.69
N ALA A 91 -20.13 6.85 -5.13
CA ALA A 91 -20.47 5.64 -5.88
C ALA A 91 -21.79 5.06 -5.38
N VAL A 92 -22.48 4.34 -6.26
CA VAL A 92 -23.69 3.60 -5.90
C VAL A 92 -23.41 2.11 -6.05
N VAL A 93 -23.54 1.37 -4.95
CA VAL A 93 -23.33 -0.08 -4.93
C VAL A 93 -24.62 -0.79 -4.57
N ARG A 94 -24.92 -1.88 -5.28
CA ARG A 94 -26.04 -2.75 -4.94
C ARG A 94 -25.64 -3.70 -3.82
N LYS A 95 -26.47 -3.76 -2.78
CA LYS A 95 -26.34 -4.70 -1.69
C LYS A 95 -27.71 -5.32 -1.41
N LYS A 96 -27.73 -6.57 -0.93
CA LYS A 96 -28.94 -7.15 -0.38
C LYS A 96 -29.22 -6.66 1.04
N ASP A 97 -30.46 -6.30 1.31
CA ASP A 97 -30.94 -5.99 2.65
C ASP A 97 -31.16 -7.27 3.49
N GLU A 98 -31.65 -7.12 4.72
CA GLU A 98 -31.96 -8.23 5.63
C GLU A 98 -33.06 -9.17 5.09
N ASN A 99 -33.85 -8.72 4.12
CA ASN A 99 -34.94 -9.45 3.48
C ASN A 99 -34.57 -9.99 2.09
N ASP A 100 -33.26 -10.07 1.77
CA ASP A 100 -32.72 -10.53 0.49
C ASP A 100 -33.12 -9.68 -0.74
N LYS A 101 -33.58 -8.44 -0.52
CA LYS A 101 -33.93 -7.49 -1.57
C LYS A 101 -32.74 -6.63 -1.96
N ASP A 102 -32.51 -6.47 -3.26
CA ASP A 102 -31.48 -5.55 -3.77
C ASP A 102 -31.86 -4.09 -3.46
N ILE A 103 -30.95 -3.40 -2.78
CA ILE A 103 -31.02 -1.97 -2.50
C ILE A 103 -29.78 -1.28 -3.05
N ASP A 104 -29.97 -0.07 -3.58
CA ASP A 104 -28.88 0.82 -3.96
C ASP A 104 -28.42 1.60 -2.73
N VAL A 105 -27.12 1.54 -2.44
CA VAL A 105 -26.49 2.26 -1.33
C VAL A 105 -25.51 3.26 -1.92
N GLU A 106 -25.67 4.53 -1.57
CA GLU A 106 -24.68 5.55 -1.88
C GLU A 106 -23.51 5.44 -0.90
N VAL A 107 -22.31 5.39 -1.45
CA VAL A 107 -21.04 5.39 -0.74
C VAL A 107 -20.33 6.68 -1.12
N VAL A 108 -20.03 7.49 -0.11
CA VAL A 108 -19.20 8.69 -0.24
C VAL A 108 -17.85 8.38 0.39
N PHE A 109 -16.79 8.74 -0.31
CA PHE A 109 -15.42 8.45 0.09
C PHE A 109 -14.54 9.69 -0.12
N GLY A 110 -13.88 10.13 0.94
CA GLY A 110 -12.98 11.29 0.95
C GLY A 110 -11.56 10.98 1.43
N VAL A 111 -10.75 12.03 1.57
CA VAL A 111 -9.37 11.95 2.08
C VAL A 111 -9.34 11.44 3.52
N GLU A 112 -10.34 11.80 4.32
CA GLU A 112 -10.54 11.35 5.69
C GLU A 112 -10.74 9.83 5.79
N ASP A 113 -11.36 9.21 4.79
CA ASP A 113 -11.55 7.77 4.76
C ASP A 113 -10.23 7.06 4.43
N VAL A 114 -9.44 7.58 3.49
CA VAL A 114 -8.08 7.09 3.22
C VAL A 114 -7.26 7.12 4.51
N ARG A 115 -7.27 8.28 5.17
CA ARG A 115 -6.55 8.50 6.42
C ARG A 115 -6.96 7.50 7.51
N ARG A 116 -8.26 7.34 7.71
CA ARG A 116 -8.85 6.48 8.74
C ARG A 116 -8.60 5.00 8.45
N VAL A 117 -8.84 4.55 7.22
CA VAL A 117 -8.74 3.13 6.84
C VAL A 117 -7.28 2.68 6.85
N LEU A 118 -6.37 3.48 6.30
CA LEU A 118 -4.94 3.17 6.25
C LEU A 118 -4.17 3.60 7.52
N GLU A 119 -4.87 4.18 8.50
CA GLU A 119 -4.31 4.70 9.77
C GLU A 119 -3.14 5.67 9.55
N LEU A 120 -3.24 6.48 8.50
CA LEU A 120 -2.23 7.49 8.19
C LEU A 120 -2.36 8.61 9.23
N GLN A 121 -1.31 8.81 10.02
CA GLN A 121 -1.30 9.80 11.13
C GLN A 121 -1.04 11.23 10.63
N ASP A 122 -1.65 11.61 9.52
CA ASP A 122 -1.54 12.94 8.89
C ASP A 122 -2.82 13.78 9.08
N SER A 123 -2.80 15.00 8.57
CA SER A 123 -3.91 15.95 8.67
C SER A 123 -3.98 16.87 7.45
N ASP A 124 -5.12 17.53 7.27
CA ASP A 124 -5.32 18.45 6.13
C ASP A 124 -4.43 19.69 6.17
N ASN A 125 -3.89 20.02 7.36
CA ASN A 125 -2.95 21.13 7.54
C ASN A 125 -1.50 20.74 7.22
N ASP A 126 -1.22 19.46 7.00
CA ASP A 126 0.12 18.99 6.67
C ASP A 126 0.46 19.27 5.21
N PRO A 127 1.74 19.57 4.88
CA PRO A 127 2.11 19.88 3.51
C PRO A 127 1.98 18.66 2.59
N THR A 128 1.57 18.89 1.34
CA THR A 128 1.52 17.86 0.27
C THR A 128 2.74 17.91 -0.65
N ILE A 129 3.56 18.95 -0.54
CA ILE A 129 4.80 19.13 -1.30
C ILE A 129 5.93 19.47 -0.33
N MET A 130 7.07 18.82 -0.50
CA MET A 130 8.32 19.19 0.19
C MET A 130 9.26 19.93 -0.75
N SER A 131 10.13 20.76 -0.19
CA SER A 131 11.12 21.47 -1.01
C SER A 131 12.08 20.48 -1.68
N GLU A 132 12.31 20.64 -2.99
CA GLU A 132 13.22 19.80 -3.76
C GLU A 132 14.64 19.76 -3.16
N ARG A 133 15.13 20.90 -2.67
CA ARG A 133 16.43 21.01 -1.98
C ARG A 133 16.51 20.09 -0.76
N LEU A 134 15.44 19.98 0.03
CA LEU A 134 15.39 19.08 1.19
C LEU A 134 15.44 17.62 0.75
N ALA A 135 14.66 17.25 -0.27
CA ALA A 135 14.63 15.90 -0.81
C ALA A 135 16.01 15.49 -1.35
N LYS A 136 16.58 16.29 -2.26
CA LYS A 136 17.92 16.07 -2.82
C LYS A 136 19.01 16.04 -1.75
N GLY A 137 18.93 16.93 -0.76
CA GLY A 137 19.84 16.93 0.39
C GLY A 137 19.77 15.64 1.21
N LEU A 138 18.57 15.06 1.37
CA LEU A 138 18.42 13.74 1.97
C LEU A 138 19.01 12.65 1.08
N TRP A 139 18.79 12.67 -0.24
CA TRP A 139 19.32 11.63 -1.14
C TRP A 139 20.84 11.48 -0.99
N CYS A 140 21.56 12.61 -0.93
CA CYS A 140 23.00 12.61 -0.69
C CYS A 140 23.37 11.94 0.64
N ARG A 141 22.63 12.22 1.72
CA ARG A 141 22.86 11.60 3.05
C ARG A 141 22.54 10.11 3.08
N LEU A 142 21.62 9.64 2.23
CA LEU A 142 21.29 8.23 2.07
C LEU A 142 22.26 7.49 1.13
N GLY A 143 23.30 8.17 0.63
CA GLY A 143 24.34 7.59 -0.22
C GLY A 143 23.90 7.41 -1.68
N PHE A 144 23.08 8.32 -2.21
CA PHE A 144 22.72 8.34 -3.63
C PHE A 144 23.96 8.56 -4.52
N THR A 145 24.15 7.68 -5.51
CA THR A 145 25.37 7.67 -6.35
C THR A 145 25.19 8.17 -7.78
N SER A 146 23.97 8.53 -8.19
CA SER A 146 23.68 8.97 -9.56
C SER A 146 23.62 10.49 -9.70
N HIS A 147 23.27 10.99 -10.88
CA HIS A 147 23.17 12.41 -11.15
C HIS A 147 22.00 13.04 -10.38
N ILE A 148 22.30 14.01 -9.49
CA ILE A 148 21.33 14.59 -8.56
C ILE A 148 20.17 15.34 -9.25
N ASN A 149 20.40 15.87 -10.44
CA ASN A 149 19.38 16.56 -11.24
C ASN A 149 18.74 15.65 -12.29
N GLY A 150 19.06 14.35 -12.26
CA GLY A 150 18.50 13.35 -13.16
C GLY A 150 17.34 12.60 -12.54
N LYS A 151 16.89 11.57 -13.27
CA LYS A 151 15.92 10.60 -12.76
C LYS A 151 16.52 9.83 -11.58
N MET A 152 15.69 9.61 -10.58
CA MET A 152 16.06 8.88 -9.40
C MET A 152 15.68 7.42 -9.53
N PHE A 153 16.68 6.56 -9.43
CA PHE A 153 16.47 5.12 -9.46
C PHE A 153 16.77 4.50 -8.10
N LYS A 154 15.94 3.56 -7.64
CA LYS A 154 16.17 2.86 -6.36
C LYS A 154 17.51 2.11 -6.32
N ARG A 155 18.03 1.69 -7.48
CA ARG A 155 19.36 1.06 -7.61
C ARG A 155 20.53 1.98 -7.23
N SER A 156 20.33 3.29 -7.27
CA SER A 156 21.34 4.28 -6.94
C SER A 156 21.60 4.45 -5.43
N PHE A 157 20.85 3.72 -4.59
CA PHE A 157 21.02 3.68 -3.14
C PHE A 157 21.63 2.35 -2.66
N SER A 158 22.12 2.33 -1.41
CA SER A 158 22.58 1.13 -0.72
C SER A 158 21.46 0.09 -0.60
N LYS A 159 21.80 -1.18 -0.32
CA LYS A 159 20.81 -2.28 -0.29
C LYS A 159 19.64 -2.01 0.68
N ALA A 160 19.90 -1.46 1.87
CA ALA A 160 18.88 -1.16 2.86
C ALA A 160 17.92 -0.05 2.39
N TYR A 161 18.45 1.06 1.87
CA TYR A 161 17.61 2.15 1.36
C TYR A 161 16.93 1.80 0.04
N ARG A 162 17.52 0.93 -0.78
CA ARG A 162 16.86 0.36 -1.95
C ARG A 162 15.64 -0.46 -1.57
N TYR A 163 15.72 -1.23 -0.48
CA TYR A 163 14.57 -1.95 0.07
C TYR A 163 13.46 -0.98 0.51
N LEU A 164 13.80 0.09 1.23
CA LEU A 164 12.84 1.16 1.57
C LEU A 164 12.12 1.70 0.32
N MET A 165 12.87 2.14 -0.70
CA MET A 165 12.28 2.64 -1.94
C MET A 165 11.41 1.60 -2.64
N HIS A 166 11.88 0.34 -2.66
CA HIS A 166 11.13 -0.76 -3.25
C HIS A 166 9.76 -0.89 -2.56
N CYS A 167 9.70 -0.91 -1.23
CA CYS A 167 8.44 -1.04 -0.51
C CYS A 167 7.46 0.09 -0.85
N LEU A 168 7.91 1.34 -0.81
CA LEU A 168 7.03 2.47 -1.09
C LEU A 168 6.58 2.53 -2.56
N VAL A 169 7.48 2.24 -3.51
CA VAL A 169 7.11 2.23 -4.94
C VAL A 169 6.11 1.12 -5.25
N HIS A 170 6.25 -0.06 -4.64
CA HIS A 170 5.35 -1.18 -4.93
C HIS A 170 3.99 -1.09 -4.22
N SER A 171 3.93 -0.47 -3.04
CA SER A 171 2.68 -0.36 -2.29
C SER A 171 1.91 0.95 -2.51
N LEU A 172 2.60 2.07 -2.77
CA LEU A 172 1.98 3.40 -2.80
C LEU A 172 2.04 4.09 -4.16
N SER A 173 2.64 3.48 -5.19
CA SER A 173 2.75 4.11 -6.50
C SER A 173 1.54 3.85 -7.39
N HIS A 174 0.98 4.91 -7.96
CA HIS A 174 -0.07 4.81 -8.99
C HIS A 174 0.44 4.27 -10.34
N ARG A 175 1.77 4.13 -10.54
CA ARG A 175 2.34 3.82 -11.84
C ARG A 175 2.18 2.34 -12.19
N LYS A 176 1.72 2.06 -13.41
CA LYS A 176 1.58 0.71 -13.98
C LYS A 176 2.90 0.06 -14.46
N GLY A 177 4.05 0.66 -14.14
CA GLY A 177 5.37 0.17 -14.55
C GLY A 177 6.49 1.09 -14.10
N ALA A 178 7.71 0.84 -14.61
CA ALA A 178 8.92 1.60 -14.26
C ALA A 178 9.19 1.64 -12.75
N TYR A 179 9.00 0.52 -12.05
CA TYR A 179 9.20 0.40 -10.60
C TYR A 179 10.64 0.65 -10.11
N ASP A 180 11.60 0.80 -11.03
CA ASP A 180 12.96 1.18 -10.71
C ASP A 180 13.12 2.68 -10.50
N GLU A 181 12.25 3.49 -11.11
CA GLU A 181 12.21 4.94 -10.96
C GLU A 181 11.35 5.32 -9.76
N VAL A 182 11.85 6.20 -8.89
CA VAL A 182 11.11 6.71 -7.75
C VAL A 182 10.51 8.07 -8.12
N SER A 183 9.19 8.24 -7.95
CA SER A 183 8.52 9.52 -8.21
C SER A 183 8.73 10.52 -7.07
N ASP A 184 8.55 11.80 -7.38
CA ASP A 184 8.78 12.90 -6.43
C ASP A 184 7.90 12.80 -5.18
N TYR A 185 6.62 12.43 -5.33
CA TYR A 185 5.72 12.25 -4.17
C TYR A 185 6.14 11.07 -3.29
N ILE A 186 6.60 9.94 -3.87
CA ILE A 186 7.15 8.82 -3.08
C ILE A 186 8.36 9.31 -2.30
N MET A 187 9.21 10.15 -2.90
CA MET A 187 10.31 10.74 -2.16
C MET A 187 9.90 11.70 -1.08
N ASN A 188 8.86 12.50 -1.28
CA ASN A 188 8.33 13.33 -0.21
C ASN A 188 7.86 12.47 0.97
N ILE A 189 7.24 11.31 0.70
CA ILE A 189 6.91 10.32 1.74
C ILE A 189 8.19 9.80 2.41
N VAL A 190 9.23 9.41 1.66
CA VAL A 190 10.52 8.97 2.26
C VAL A 190 11.14 10.06 3.14
N VAL A 191 11.17 11.31 2.66
CA VAL A 191 11.69 12.46 3.42
C VAL A 191 10.87 12.65 4.69
N SER A 192 9.55 12.53 4.59
CA SER A 192 8.61 12.59 5.70
C SER A 192 8.92 11.55 6.77
N LEU A 193 9.20 10.32 6.37
CA LEU A 193 9.48 9.21 7.29
C LEU A 193 10.86 9.36 7.91
N VAL A 194 11.91 9.53 7.09
CA VAL A 194 13.30 9.54 7.56
C VAL A 194 13.61 10.76 8.41
N LEU A 195 13.04 11.93 8.08
CA LEU A 195 13.23 13.16 8.85
C LEU A 195 12.13 13.41 9.88
N ASN A 196 11.20 12.46 10.07
CA ASN A 196 10.02 12.58 10.91
C ASN A 196 9.27 13.92 10.72
N ARG A 197 9.07 14.32 9.47
CA ARG A 197 8.33 15.54 9.11
C ARG A 197 6.85 15.23 8.95
N LYS A 198 6.03 16.25 9.13
CA LYS A 198 4.60 16.22 8.77
C LYS A 198 4.46 16.25 7.25
N TYR A 199 3.52 15.45 6.73
CA TYR A 199 3.21 15.35 5.30
C TYR A 199 1.85 14.70 5.14
N ASN A 200 1.02 15.27 4.28
CA ASN A 200 -0.32 14.75 4.01
C ASN A 200 -0.24 13.66 2.93
N ILE A 201 -0.01 12.42 3.37
CA ILE A 201 0.06 11.23 2.52
C ILE A 201 -1.34 10.90 1.99
N SER A 202 -2.36 11.03 2.83
CA SER A 202 -3.76 10.77 2.49
C SER A 202 -4.20 11.58 1.26
N GLN A 203 -3.90 12.88 1.25
CA GLN A 203 -4.22 13.78 0.13
C GLN A 203 -3.41 13.50 -1.14
N VAL A 204 -2.24 12.88 -1.02
CA VAL A 204 -1.39 12.50 -2.17
C VAL A 204 -1.84 11.18 -2.79
N ILE A 205 -2.43 10.30 -1.98
CA ILE A 205 -2.98 9.01 -2.42
C ILE A 205 -4.35 9.20 -3.09
N PHE A 206 -5.21 10.04 -2.49
CA PHE A 206 -6.54 10.37 -2.99
C PHE A 206 -6.47 11.13 -4.32
#